data_AF-A0A7X7LME2-F1
#
_entry.id   AF-A0A7X7LME2-F1
#
_cell.length_a   1.000
_cell.length_b   1.000
_cell.length_c   1.000
_cell.angle_alpha   90.00
_cell.angle_beta   90.00
_cell.angle_gamma   90.00
#
_symmetry.space_group_name_H-M   'P 1'
#
loop_
_entity.id
_entity.type
_entity.pdbx_description
1 polymer ?
#
loop_
_entity_poly.entity_id
_entity_poly.type
_entity_poly.pdbx_seq_one_letter_code
_entity_poly.pdbx_strand_id
1 'polypeptide(L)'
;VPQTYEYLDKMQDRVVKFITEHSQIKEKTFRDLMFKTGDLARDIGTVLVGEDAVKCGLIDQVGGLKDAIAKLNELKEQTGGLMQ
;
A
#
# COMPACT_ATOMS: atom_id res chain seq x y z
N VAL A 1 7.08 -1.26 31.40
CA VAL A 1 5.96 -0.62 30.66
C VAL A 1 6.41 0.33 29.54
N PRO A 2 7.48 1.16 29.67
CA PRO A 2 7.97 2.01 28.56
C PRO A 2 8.51 1.21 27.35
N GLN A 3 9.18 0.08 27.62
CA GLN A 3 9.77 -0.78 26.59
C GLN A 3 8.76 -1.37 25.62
N THR A 4 7.52 -1.62 26.07
CA THR A 4 6.46 -2.17 25.21
C THR A 4 5.97 -1.13 24.21
N TYR A 5 5.85 0.14 24.61
CA TYR A 5 5.49 1.23 23.71
C TYR A 5 6.57 1.49 22.65
N GLU A 6 7.84 1.50 23.05
CA GLU A 6 8.96 1.69 22.13
C GLU A 6 9.08 0.54 21.11
N TYR A 7 8.74 -0.69 21.52
CA TYR A 7 8.69 -1.83 20.62
C TYR A 7 7.55 -1.69 19.59
N LEU A 8 6.36 -1.30 20.02
CA LEU A 8 5.21 -1.10 19.13
C LEU A 8 5.47 0.01 18.10
N ASP A 9 6.12 1.09 18.52
CA ASP A 9 6.52 2.20 17.64
C ASP A 9 7.51 1.73 16.57
N LYS A 10 8.55 0.97 16.95
CA LYS A 10 9.50 0.36 16.01
C LYS A 10 8.85 -0.63 15.04
N MET A 11 7.85 -1.37 15.48
CA MET A 11 7.09 -2.26 14.60
C MET A 11 6.25 -1.46 13.61
N GLN A 12 5.60 -0.38 14.05
CA GLN A 12 4.83 0.49 13.17
C GLN A 12 5.72 1.13 12.10
N ASP A 13 6.86 1.68 12.48
CA ASP A 13 7.81 2.28 11.52
C ASP A 13 8.32 1.28 10.49
N ARG A 14 8.53 0.02 10.86
CA ARG A 14 8.90 -1.04 9.91
C ARG A 14 7.79 -1.27 8.88
N VAL A 15 6.53 -1.33 9.32
CA VAL A 15 5.38 -1.52 8.43
C VAL A 15 5.21 -0.32 7.50
N VAL A 16 5.30 0.90 8.04
CA VAL A 16 5.25 2.14 7.23
C VAL A 16 6.32 2.11 6.16
N LYS A 17 7.58 1.87 6.55
CA LYS A 17 8.71 1.85 5.63
C LYS A 17 8.53 0.81 4.52
N PHE A 18 8.17 -0.41 4.89
CA PHE A 18 7.94 -1.48 3.91
C PHE A 18 6.89 -1.07 2.87
N ILE A 19 5.75 -0.53 3.30
CA ILE A 19 4.67 -0.13 2.38
C ILE A 19 5.11 1.03 1.49
N THR A 20 5.75 2.05 2.05
CA THR A 20 6.21 3.23 1.28
C THR A 20 7.33 2.90 0.29
N GLU A 21 8.13 1.87 0.56
CA GLU A 21 9.19 1.40 -0.36
C GLU A 21 8.64 0.56 -1.52
N HIS A 22 7.49 -0.10 -1.33
CA HIS A 22 6.89 -1.03 -2.31
C HIS A 22 5.61 -0.48 -2.94
N SER A 23 5.32 0.81 -2.77
CA SER A 23 4.20 1.49 -3.41
C SER A 23 4.59 2.93 -3.76
N GLN A 24 3.68 3.66 -4.41
CA GLN A 24 3.90 5.06 -4.79
C GLN A 24 3.32 6.05 -3.77
N ILE A 25 2.82 5.55 -2.62
CA ILE A 25 2.26 6.40 -1.58
C ILE A 25 3.36 7.18 -0.85
N LYS A 26 3.08 8.45 -0.56
CA LYS A 26 3.97 9.26 0.28
C LYS A 26 3.81 8.83 1.74
N GLU A 27 4.92 8.70 2.46
CA GLU A 27 4.93 8.35 3.88
C GLU A 27 3.98 9.23 4.70
N LYS A 28 4.02 10.56 4.47
CA LYS A 28 3.11 11.51 5.12
C LYS A 28 1.64 11.14 4.89
N THR A 29 1.26 10.86 3.64
CA THR A 29 -0.10 10.47 3.28
C THR A 29 -0.51 9.15 3.95
N PHE A 30 0.40 8.16 3.98
CA PHE A 30 0.15 6.87 4.62
C PHE A 30 -0.04 7.02 6.14
N ARG A 31 0.81 7.83 6.80
CA ARG A 31 0.65 8.16 8.22
C ARG A 31 -0.65 8.90 8.49
N ASP A 32 -1.00 9.89 7.67
CA ASP A 32 -2.27 10.61 7.78
C ASP A 32 -3.48 9.65 7.70
N LEU A 33 -3.42 8.62 6.84
CA LEU A 33 -4.48 7.59 6.73
C LEU A 33 -4.57 6.68 7.96
N MET A 34 -3.47 6.43 8.66
CA MET A 34 -3.49 5.66 9.92
C MET A 34 -4.12 6.45 11.07
N PHE A 35 -3.97 7.78 11.09
CA PHE A 35 -4.52 8.65 12.14
C PHE A 35 -5.93 9.16 11.83
N LYS A 36 -6.33 9.18 10.55
CA LYS A 36 -7.70 9.52 10.14
C LYS A 36 -8.66 8.41 10.60
N THR A 37 -9.56 8.78 11.50
CA THR A 37 -10.68 7.96 11.97
C THR A 37 -11.87 8.22 11.04
N GLY A 38 -12.34 7.19 10.33
CA GLY A 38 -13.63 7.20 9.64
C GLY A 38 -14.78 6.86 10.60
N ASP A 39 -16.03 6.89 10.12
CA ASP A 39 -17.33 6.82 10.85
C ASP A 39 -17.49 5.74 11.95
N LEU A 40 -16.58 4.77 12.02
CA LEU A 40 -16.52 3.79 13.11
C LEU A 40 -15.45 4.23 14.12
N ALA A 41 -15.88 5.04 15.09
CA ALA A 41 -15.08 5.58 16.21
C ALA A 41 -14.41 4.53 17.13
N ARG A 42 -14.37 3.25 16.73
CA ARG A 42 -13.71 2.14 17.44
C ARG A 42 -12.53 1.53 16.69
N ASP A 43 -12.34 1.80 15.40
CA ASP A 43 -11.25 1.23 14.62
C ASP A 43 -10.23 2.33 14.25
N ILE A 44 -8.97 2.10 14.62
CA ILE A 44 -7.85 2.95 14.19
C ILE A 44 -7.62 2.71 12.70
N GLY A 45 -7.63 3.78 11.90
CA GLY A 45 -7.33 3.74 10.47
C GLY A 45 -8.50 4.15 9.56
N THR A 46 -8.21 4.24 8.27
CA THR A 46 -9.16 4.64 7.22
C THR A 46 -9.50 3.45 6.32
N VAL A 47 -10.79 3.22 6.06
CA VAL A 47 -11.24 2.31 4.99
C VAL A 47 -11.16 3.06 3.66
N LEU A 48 -10.40 2.52 2.71
CA LEU A 48 -10.27 3.06 1.36
C LEU A 48 -11.07 2.24 0.36
N VAL A 49 -11.79 2.92 -0.52
CA VAL A 49 -12.36 2.31 -1.72
C VAL A 49 -11.26 2.18 -2.77
N GLY A 50 -11.31 1.17 -3.64
CA GLY A 50 -10.23 0.84 -4.56
C GLY A 50 -9.70 2.02 -5.38
N GLU A 51 -10.57 2.91 -5.86
CA GLU A 51 -10.13 4.12 -6.59
C GLU A 51 -9.30 5.07 -5.73
N ASP A 52 -9.63 5.20 -4.44
CA ASP A 52 -8.89 6.06 -3.53
C ASP A 52 -7.52 5.48 -3.20
N ALA A 53 -7.42 4.14 -3.13
CA ALA A 53 -6.15 3.44 -3.00
C ALA A 53 -5.24 3.65 -4.23
N VAL A 54 -5.83 3.72 -5.43
CA VAL A 54 -5.08 4.10 -6.66
C VAL A 54 -4.64 5.57 -6.59
N LYS A 55 -5.57 6.49 -6.27
CA LYS A 55 -5.28 7.94 -6.22
C LYS A 55 -4.19 8.29 -5.21
N CYS A 56 -4.14 7.60 -4.07
CA CYS A 56 -3.10 7.84 -3.07
C CYS A 56 -1.78 7.10 -3.37
N GLY A 57 -1.73 6.26 -4.40
CA GLY A 57 -0.54 5.52 -4.82
C GLY A 57 -0.26 4.26 -4.00
N LEU A 58 -1.25 3.76 -3.25
CA LEU A 58 -1.12 2.53 -2.48
C LEU A 58 -1.14 1.28 -3.39
N ILE A 59 -1.90 1.34 -4.48
CA ILE A 59 -1.98 0.29 -5.53
C ILE A 59 -1.94 0.95 -6.91
N ASP A 60 -1.55 0.19 -7.93
CA ASP A 60 -1.39 0.74 -9.30
C ASP A 60 -2.71 0.90 -10.06
N GLN A 61 -3.66 -0.02 -9.87
CA GLN A 61 -4.92 -0.04 -10.62
C GLN A 61 -6.02 -0.85 -9.90
N VAL A 62 -7.28 -0.45 -10.14
CA VAL A 62 -8.47 -1.30 -9.91
C VAL A 62 -8.85 -1.99 -11.22
N GLY A 63 -9.10 -3.30 -11.17
CA GLY A 63 -9.46 -4.07 -12.36
C GLY A 63 -10.00 -5.46 -12.00
N GLY A 64 -10.39 -6.19 -13.03
CA GLY A 64 -10.84 -7.58 -12.91
C GLY A 64 -9.71 -8.58 -13.17
N LEU A 65 -10.06 -9.86 -13.08
CA LEU A 65 -9.12 -10.95 -13.35
C LEU A 65 -8.52 -10.89 -14.76
N LYS A 66 -9.32 -10.47 -15.76
CA LYS A 66 -8.87 -10.29 -17.14
C LYS A 66 -7.69 -9.30 -17.21
N ASP A 67 -7.78 -8.19 -16.50
CA ASP A 67 -6.77 -7.13 -16.49
C ASP A 67 -5.48 -7.63 -15.81
N ALA A 68 -5.63 -8.38 -14.71
CA ALA A 68 -4.50 -8.99 -14.02
C ALA A 68 -3.73 -10.00 -14.89
N ILE A 69 -4.44 -10.88 -15.61
CA ILE A 69 -3.83 -11.86 -16.52
C ILE A 69 -3.15 -11.15 -17.71
N ALA A 70 -3.80 -10.12 -18.26
CA ALA A 70 -3.22 -9.32 -19.33
C ALA A 70 -1.89 -8.67 -18.88
N LYS A 71 -1.87 -8.07 -17.69
CA LYS A 71 -0.65 -7.47 -17.15
C LYS A 71 0.46 -8.48 -16.89
N LEU A 72 0.12 -9.67 -16.40
CA LEU A 72 1.09 -10.74 -16.19
C LEU A 72 1.75 -11.18 -17.50
N ASN A 73 0.97 -11.32 -18.58
CA ASN A 73 1.51 -11.66 -19.90
C ASN A 73 2.40 -10.54 -20.46
N GLU A 74 1.98 -9.28 -20.33
CA GLU A 74 2.79 -8.12 -20.72
C GLU A 74 4.17 -8.12 -20.02
N LEU A 75 4.21 -8.37 -18.70
CA LEU A 75 5.46 -8.41 -17.93
C LEU A 75 6.37 -9.58 -18.33
N LYS A 76 5.78 -10.73 -18.69
CA LYS A 76 6.54 -11.88 -19.22
C LYS A 76 7.21 -11.54 -20.55
N GLU A 77 6.50 -10.87 -21.45
CA GLU A 77 7.03 -10.47 -22.76
C GLU A 77 8.12 -9.40 -22.64
N GLN A 78 7.94 -8.42 -21.75
CA GLN A 78 8.94 -7.38 -21.47
C GLN A 78 10.27 -7.94 -20.93
N THR A 79 10.21 -9.02 -20.15
CA THR A 79 11.41 -9.66 -19.56
C THR A 79 12.12 -10.58 -20.58
N GLY A 80 11.41 -11.09 -21.58
CA GLY A 80 11.96 -12.00 -22.61
C GLY A 80 12.69 -11.32 -23.78
N GLY A 81 12.59 -9.99 -23.93
CA GLY A 81 13.13 -9.25 -25.07
C GLY A 81 14.63 -8.90 -25.01
N LEU A 82 15.32 -9.18 -23.90
CA LEU A 82 16.76 -8.89 -23.72
C LEU A 82 17.68 -10.09 -24.02
N MET A 83 17.13 -11.20 -24.53
CA MET A 83 17.90 -12.38 -24.95
C MET A 83 17.76 -12.61 -26.46
N GLN A 84 18.16 -11.63 -27.28
CA GLN A 84 18.41 -11.85 -28.70
C GLN A 84 19.70 -11.16 -29.14
#